data_AF-A0A1H6V3T1-F1
#
_entry.id   AF-A0A1H6V3T1-F1
#
_cell.length_a   1.000
_cell.length_b   1.000
_cell.length_c   1.000
_cell.angle_alpha   90.00
_cell.angle_beta   90.00
_cell.angle_gamma   90.00
#
_symmetry.space_group_name_H-M   'P 1'
#
loop_
_entity.id
_entity.type
_entity.pdbx_description
1 polymer ?
#
loop_
_entity_poly.entity_id
_entity_poly.type
_entity_poly.pdbx_seq_one_letter_code
_entity_poly.pdbx_strand_id
1 'polypeptide(L)'
;MSRNDYAKRIRRLEIFSSLFMIIGTLITLYLGFGLYALLLILVIYIITQVVNYRLMKKCRCPKCGNVDVFTKHLGFTTGVKEQCPNCHYKLHPDQKISIKK
;
A
#
# COMPACT_ATOMS: atom_id res chain seq x y z
N MET A 1 10.67 -6.33 -11.89
CA MET A 1 10.01 -6.66 -10.61
C MET A 1 8.57 -7.05 -10.92
N SER A 2 8.09 -8.18 -10.39
CA SER A 2 6.76 -8.71 -10.71
C SER A 2 5.65 -7.91 -10.01
N ARG A 3 4.41 -7.90 -10.55
CA ARG A 3 3.24 -7.31 -9.87
C ARG A 3 3.03 -7.92 -8.48
N ASN A 4 3.31 -9.20 -8.34
CA ASN A 4 3.22 -9.92 -7.07
C ASN A 4 4.28 -9.45 -6.03
N ASP A 5 5.49 -9.09 -6.48
CA ASP A 5 6.51 -8.47 -5.60
C ASP A 5 6.08 -7.10 -5.10
N TYR A 6 5.42 -6.31 -5.95
CA TYR A 6 4.86 -5.02 -5.53
C TYR A 6 3.75 -5.21 -4.51
N ALA A 7 2.84 -6.18 -4.72
CA ALA A 7 1.80 -6.50 -3.73
C ALA A 7 2.41 -6.94 -2.38
N LYS A 8 3.45 -7.79 -2.38
CA LYS A 8 4.17 -8.17 -1.15
C LYS A 8 4.84 -6.98 -0.47
N ARG A 9 5.41 -6.03 -1.21
CA ARG A 9 6.01 -4.81 -0.65
C ARG A 9 4.96 -3.88 -0.07
N ILE A 10 3.85 -3.65 -0.78
CA ILE A 10 2.73 -2.84 -0.31
C ILE A 10 2.16 -3.45 0.98
N ARG A 11 1.94 -4.77 1.02
CA ARG A 11 1.51 -5.48 2.22
C ARG A 11 2.45 -5.28 3.41
N ARG A 12 3.76 -5.42 3.18
CA ARG A 12 4.76 -5.17 4.23
C ARG A 12 4.70 -3.73 4.71
N LEU A 13 4.55 -2.75 3.80
CA LEU A 13 4.45 -1.34 4.14
C LEU A 13 3.20 -1.02 4.96
N GLU A 14 2.04 -1.59 4.58
CA GLU A 14 0.77 -1.44 5.31
C GLU A 14 0.84 -2.03 6.72
N ILE A 15 1.42 -3.23 6.86
CA ILE A 15 1.63 -3.87 8.17
C ILE A 15 2.61 -3.03 9.01
N PHE A 16 3.74 -2.60 8.44
CA PHE A 16 4.71 -1.77 9.15
C PHE A 16 4.11 -0.44 9.60
N SER A 17 3.34 0.24 8.73
CA SER A 17 2.64 1.48 9.09
C SER A 17 1.63 1.28 10.22
N SER A 18 0.88 0.19 10.17
CA SER A 18 -0.13 -0.11 11.20
C SER A 18 0.55 -0.39 12.54
N LEU A 19 1.61 -1.20 12.55
CA LEU A 19 2.41 -1.46 13.75
C LEU A 19 3.08 -0.19 14.27
N PHE A 20 3.65 0.63 13.40
CA PHE A 20 4.28 1.90 13.77
C PHE A 20 3.28 2.86 14.41
N MET A 21 2.07 2.98 13.86
CA MET A 21 0.99 3.77 14.47
C MET A 21 0.64 3.28 15.87
N ILE A 22 0.44 1.97 16.04
CA ILE A 22 0.07 1.38 17.35
C ILE A 22 1.19 1.60 18.37
N ILE A 23 2.42 1.22 18.03
CA ILE A 23 3.58 1.35 18.93
C ILE A 23 3.86 2.81 19.24
N GLY A 24 3.87 3.68 18.22
CA GLY A 24 4.08 5.12 18.39
C GLY A 24 3.04 5.75 19.30
N THR A 25 1.76 5.35 19.17
CA THR A 25 0.68 5.84 20.03
C THR A 25 0.87 5.36 21.48
N LEU A 26 1.19 4.07 21.68
CA LEU A 26 1.44 3.52 23.02
C LEU A 26 2.63 4.20 23.72
N ILE A 27 3.74 4.40 23.00
CA ILE A 27 4.92 5.10 23.51
C ILE A 27 4.58 6.56 23.84
N THR A 28 3.82 7.22 22.97
CA THR A 28 3.40 8.62 23.19
C THR A 28 2.54 8.77 24.44
N LEU A 29 1.62 7.83 24.66
CA LEU A 29 0.79 7.77 25.87
C LEU A 29 1.62 7.46 27.12
N TYR A 30 2.55 6.51 27.03
CA TYR A 30 3.39 6.10 28.16
C TYR A 30 4.38 7.19 28.61
N LEU A 31 5.03 7.86 27.65
CA LEU A 31 6.02 8.90 27.93
C LEU A 31 5.41 10.31 28.09
N GLY A 32 4.10 10.45 27.88
CA GLY A 32 3.42 11.73 28.08
C GLY A 32 3.84 12.82 27.07
N PHE A 33 4.34 12.45 25.89
CA PHE A 33 4.81 13.40 24.86
C PHE A 33 3.71 14.34 24.31
N GLY A 34 2.44 14.11 24.69
CA GLY A 34 1.32 14.98 24.38
C GLY A 34 0.97 15.01 22.89
N LEU A 35 0.20 16.04 22.49
CA LEU A 35 -0.34 16.20 21.14
C LEU A 35 0.74 16.28 20.04
N TYR A 36 1.95 16.76 20.36
CA TYR A 36 3.01 16.95 19.38
C TYR A 36 3.50 15.63 18.78
N ALA A 37 3.71 14.60 19.61
CA ALA A 37 4.12 13.28 19.11
C ALA A 37 3.01 12.60 18.30
N LEU A 38 1.74 12.77 18.70
CA LEU A 38 0.60 12.28 17.92
C LEU A 38 0.53 12.92 16.53
N LEU A 39 0.72 14.24 16.43
CA LEU A 39 0.76 14.95 15.14
C LEU A 39 1.90 14.43 14.26
N LEU A 40 3.08 14.18 14.83
CA LEU A 40 4.24 13.70 14.08
C LEU A 40 4.01 12.28 13.54
N ILE A 41 3.42 11.39 14.35
CA ILE A 41 3.04 10.03 13.94
C ILE A 41 1.98 10.07 12.82
N LEU A 42 0.98 10.97 12.94
CA LEU A 42 -0.04 11.16 11.91
C LEU A 42 0.57 11.60 10.57
N VAL A 43 1.52 12.54 10.59
CA VAL A 43 2.21 12.99 9.37
C VAL A 43 2.98 11.84 8.72
N ILE A 44 3.71 11.03 9.49
CA ILE A 44 4.41 9.85 8.98
C ILE A 44 3.44 8.85 8.35
N TYR A 45 2.28 8.64 8.99
CA TYR A 45 1.24 7.76 8.46
C TYR A 45 0.69 8.25 7.12
N ILE A 46 0.38 9.55 6.99
CA ILE A 46 -0.08 10.15 5.73
C ILE A 46 0.99 10.00 4.64
N ILE A 47 2.26 10.29 4.93
CA ILE A 47 3.36 10.12 3.96
C ILE A 47 3.42 8.67 3.49
N THR A 48 3.28 7.71 4.41
CA THR A 48 3.35 6.29 4.05
C THR A 48 2.18 5.86 3.18
N GLN A 49 0.98 6.39 3.44
CA GLN A 49 -0.19 6.19 2.57
C GLN A 49 0.01 6.77 1.16
N VAL A 50 0.62 7.97 1.05
CA VAL A 50 0.95 8.56 -0.25
C VAL A 50 1.96 7.70 -1.02
N VAL A 51 2.96 7.16 -0.34
CA VAL A 51 3.95 6.24 -0.94
C VAL A 51 3.27 4.95 -1.42
N ASN A 52 2.39 4.37 -0.60
CA ASN A 52 1.57 3.22 -0.98
C ASN A 52 0.73 3.51 -2.22
N TYR A 53 0.04 4.66 -2.27
CA TYR A 53 -0.76 5.05 -3.42
C TYR A 53 0.09 5.21 -4.69
N ARG A 54 1.29 5.81 -4.59
CA ARG A 54 2.22 5.93 -5.72
C ARG A 54 2.69 4.56 -6.22
N LEU A 55 2.94 3.60 -5.31
CA LEU A 55 3.29 2.23 -5.65
C LEU A 55 2.12 1.52 -6.35
N MET A 56 0.91 1.65 -5.82
CA MET A 56 -0.30 1.09 -6.44
C MET A 56 -0.52 1.65 -7.85
N LYS A 57 -0.35 2.97 -8.04
CA LYS A 57 -0.47 3.64 -9.34
C LYS A 57 0.51 3.09 -10.38
N LYS A 58 1.71 2.66 -9.98
CA LYS A 58 2.68 2.00 -10.88
C LYS A 58 2.18 0.62 -11.35
N CYS A 59 1.36 -0.05 -10.55
CA CYS A 59 0.81 -1.37 -10.88
C CYS A 59 -0.53 -1.33 -11.62
N ARG A 60 -1.02 -0.14 -11.98
CA ARG A 60 -2.29 0.07 -12.68
C ARG A 60 -2.49 -0.88 -13.86
N CYS A 61 -3.75 -1.16 -14.17
CA CYS A 61 -4.13 -1.91 -15.35
C CYS A 61 -3.57 -1.21 -16.60
N PRO A 62 -2.90 -1.93 -17.53
CA PRO A 62 -2.29 -1.30 -18.69
C PRO A 62 -3.34 -0.84 -19.71
N LYS A 63 -4.53 -1.45 -19.70
CA LYS A 63 -5.61 -1.18 -20.65
C LYS A 63 -6.50 -0.01 -20.25
N CYS A 64 -6.95 0.03 -19.00
CA CYS A 64 -7.88 1.06 -18.51
C CYS A 64 -7.27 2.02 -17.47
N GLY A 65 -6.02 1.82 -17.06
CA GLY A 65 -5.36 2.65 -16.06
C GLY A 65 -5.89 2.48 -14.63
N ASN A 66 -6.82 1.54 -14.38
CA ASN A 66 -7.41 1.37 -13.06
C ASN A 66 -6.38 0.84 -12.04
N VAL A 67 -6.43 1.38 -10.82
CA VAL A 67 -5.50 1.09 -9.72
C VAL A 67 -6.03 -0.02 -8.79
N ASP A 68 -7.33 -0.30 -8.83
CA ASP A 68 -8.02 -1.33 -8.03
C ASP A 68 -7.81 -2.77 -8.56
N VAL A 69 -6.57 -3.09 -8.91
CA VAL A 69 -6.16 -4.41 -9.37
C VAL A 69 -5.63 -5.29 -8.24
N PHE A 70 -5.58 -4.77 -7.03
CA PHE A 70 -5.10 -5.48 -5.85
C PHE A 70 -6.23 -6.21 -5.12
N THR A 71 -5.94 -7.39 -4.60
CA THR A 71 -6.82 -8.13 -3.69
C THR A 71 -6.58 -7.63 -2.28
N LYS A 72 -7.65 -7.24 -1.58
CA LYS A 72 -7.60 -6.82 -0.18
C LYS A 72 -8.30 -7.84 0.70
N HIS A 73 -7.71 -8.19 1.84
CA HIS A 73 -8.33 -9.02 2.87
C HIS A 73 -8.08 -8.35 4.23
N LEU A 74 -9.14 -8.12 5.01
CA LEU A 74 -9.06 -7.42 6.30
C LEU A 74 -8.34 -6.04 6.22
N GLY A 75 -8.53 -5.32 5.11
CA GLY A 75 -7.90 -4.00 4.89
C GLY A 75 -6.46 -4.05 4.34
N PHE A 76 -5.83 -5.22 4.27
CA PHE A 76 -4.46 -5.39 3.76
C PHE A 76 -4.42 -5.93 2.34
N THR A 77 -3.46 -5.47 1.55
CA THR A 77 -3.17 -5.95 0.20
C THR A 77 -2.61 -7.38 0.27
N THR A 78 -3.35 -8.39 -0.17
CA THR A 78 -2.92 -9.81 -0.12
C THR A 78 -2.36 -10.31 -1.44
N GLY A 79 -2.70 -9.68 -2.55
CA GLY A 79 -2.24 -10.10 -3.87
C GLY A 79 -2.71 -9.16 -4.97
N VAL A 80 -2.65 -9.66 -6.21
CA VAL A 80 -3.15 -8.98 -7.40
C VAL A 80 -4.23 -9.84 -8.02
N LYS A 81 -5.35 -9.23 -8.41
CA LYS A 81 -6.43 -9.89 -9.12
C LYS A 81 -5.94 -10.37 -10.49
N GLU A 82 -6.37 -11.54 -10.90
CA GLU A 82 -6.08 -12.08 -12.24
C GLU A 82 -6.80 -11.30 -13.35
N GLN A 83 -7.86 -10.58 -13.02
CA GLN A 83 -8.61 -9.74 -13.96
C GLN A 83 -8.89 -8.36 -13.38
N CYS A 84 -8.90 -7.36 -14.27
CA CYS A 84 -9.22 -5.99 -13.86
C CYS A 84 -10.72 -5.90 -13.60
N PRO A 85 -11.16 -5.38 -12.44
CA PRO A 85 -12.59 -5.30 -12.13
C PRO A 85 -13.35 -4.32 -13.04
N ASN A 86 -12.66 -3.39 -13.71
CA ASN A 86 -13.31 -2.39 -14.56
C ASN A 86 -13.40 -2.81 -16.03
N CYS A 87 -12.35 -3.45 -16.56
CA CYS A 87 -12.29 -3.77 -18.00
C CYS A 87 -12.14 -5.27 -18.30
N HIS A 88 -12.21 -6.12 -17.28
CA HIS A 88 -12.03 -7.59 -17.34
C HIS A 88 -10.76 -8.07 -18.05
N TYR A 89 -9.80 -7.16 -18.26
CA TYR A 89 -8.52 -7.50 -18.87
C TYR A 89 -7.75 -8.46 -17.96
N LYS A 90 -7.30 -9.59 -18.51
CA LYS A 90 -6.44 -10.54 -17.80
C LYS A 90 -5.13 -9.85 -17.41
N LEU A 91 -4.92 -9.64 -16.12
CA LEU A 91 -3.64 -9.26 -15.58
C LEU A 91 -2.81 -10.52 -15.38
N HIS A 92 -1.60 -10.53 -15.90
CA HIS A 92 -0.61 -11.53 -15.53
C HIS A 92 0.11 -11.03 -14.26
N PRO A 93 -0.18 -11.61 -13.07
CA PRO A 93 0.39 -11.17 -11.81
C PRO A 93 1.90 -11.42 -11.71
N ASP A 94 2.43 -12.36 -12.51
CA ASP A 94 3.85 -12.71 -12.55
C ASP A 94 4.64 -11.95 -13.63
N GLN A 95 3.96 -11.20 -14.49
CA GLN A 95 4.62 -10.47 -15.57
C GLN A 95 5.37 -9.27 -14.98
N LYS A 96 6.67 -9.17 -15.30
CA LYS A 96 7.49 -8.01 -14.94
C LYS A 96 6.86 -6.75 -15.54
N ILE A 97 6.50 -5.80 -14.70
CA ILE A 97 6.00 -4.50 -15.16
C ILE A 97 7.19 -3.76 -15.77
N SER A 98 7.20 -3.61 -17.10
CA SER A 98 8.09 -2.66 -17.75
C SER A 98 7.56 -1.26 -17.46
N ILE A 99 8.19 -0.59 -16.49
CA ILE A 99 7.90 0.81 -16.20
C ILE A 99 8.48 1.60 -17.38
N LYS A 100 7.65 1.93 -18.38
CA LYS A 100 8.03 2.99 -19.34
C LYS A 100 8.18 4.28 -18.53
N LYS A 101 9.44 4.71 -18.46
CA LYS A 101 9.92 5.89 -17.73
C LYS A 101 9.39 7.17 -18.39
#